data_AF-A0AAN0S561-F1
#
_entry.id   AF-A0AAN0S561-F1
#
_cell.length_a   1.000
_cell.length_b   1.000
_cell.length_c   1.000
_cell.angle_alpha   90.00
_cell.angle_beta   90.00
_cell.angle_gamma   90.00
#
_symmetry.space_group_name_H-M   'P 1'
#
loop_
_entity.id
_entity.type
_entity.pdbx_description
1 polymer ?
#
loop_
_entity_poly.entity_id
_entity_poly.type
_entity_poly.pdbx_seq_one_letter_code
_entity_poly.pdbx_strand_id
1 'polypeptide(L)'
;MKLQGIDEYELFHRYRYDNNTTICIFSDSVVYYDGYLRVVLKRDSGKYSMEEINAGRVEELPDLSKCGEDELFQFSTIMAIQPLLTIQRVMNEIHGEYELS
;
A
#
# COMPACT_ATOMS: atom_id res chain seq x y z
N MET A 1 -26.68 6.16 15.11
CA MET A 1 -25.48 6.85 14.62
C MET A 1 -25.67 7.11 13.14
N LYS A 2 -25.80 8.37 12.74
CA LYS A 2 -26.06 8.79 11.35
C LYS A 2 -24.83 9.52 10.81
N LEU A 3 -24.37 9.13 9.62
CA LEU A 3 -23.23 9.78 8.95
C LEU A 3 -23.61 11.22 8.58
N GLN A 4 -22.79 12.18 9.00
CA GLN A 4 -22.93 13.61 8.71
C GLN A 4 -22.00 14.09 7.61
N GLY A 5 -20.81 13.49 7.48
CA GLY A 5 -19.85 13.92 6.48
C GLY A 5 -18.69 12.94 6.31
N ILE A 6 -18.12 12.97 5.11
CA ILE A 6 -16.90 12.26 4.73
C ILE A 6 -15.89 13.33 4.33
N ASP A 7 -14.73 13.31 4.97
CA ASP A 7 -13.58 14.07 4.51
C ASP A 7 -12.59 13.10 3.87
N GLU A 8 -12.30 13.29 2.59
CA GLU A 8 -11.35 12.48 1.83
C GLU A 8 -9.95 13.12 1.95
N TYR A 9 -9.02 12.38 2.54
CA TYR A 9 -7.61 12.72 2.54
C TYR A 9 -6.83 11.67 1.75
N GLU A 10 -5.68 12.08 1.22
CA GLU A 10 -4.76 11.21 0.49
C GLU A 10 -4.38 9.94 1.28
N LEU A 11 -4.32 10.02 2.60
CA LEU A 11 -3.82 8.93 3.44
C LEU A 11 -4.91 8.21 4.25
N PHE A 12 -6.12 8.78 4.35
CA PHE A 12 -7.22 8.24 5.15
C PHE A 12 -8.55 8.92 4.83
N HIS A 13 -9.65 8.24 5.11
CA HIS A 13 -10.98 8.84 5.08
C HIS A 13 -11.46 9.08 6.50
N ARG A 14 -12.05 10.25 6.74
CA ARG A 14 -12.64 10.61 8.03
C ARG A 14 -14.15 10.65 7.93
N TYR A 15 -14.81 9.81 8.73
CA TYR A 15 -16.26 9.72 8.84
C TYR A 15 -16.72 10.44 10.10
N ARG A 16 -17.57 11.45 9.95
CA ARG A 16 -18.14 12.24 11.05
C ARG A 16 -19.60 11.86 11.26
N TYR A 17 -20.01 11.59 12.50
CA TYR A 17 -21.37 11.15 12.85
C TYR A 17 -22.09 12.16 13.75
N ASP A 18 -23.43 12.08 13.73
CA ASP A 18 -24.36 12.97 14.45
C ASP A 18 -24.26 12.98 15.96
N ASN A 19 -23.64 11.96 16.53
CA ASN A 19 -23.37 11.82 17.95
C ASN A 19 -21.96 12.30 18.35
N ASN A 20 -21.33 13.15 17.54
CA ASN A 20 -19.93 13.59 17.67
C ASN A 20 -18.88 12.46 17.61
N THR A 21 -19.24 11.24 17.18
CA THR A 21 -18.25 10.18 16.91
C THR A 21 -17.51 10.49 15.61
N THR A 22 -16.19 10.28 15.62
CA THR A 22 -15.33 10.38 14.43
C THR A 22 -14.59 9.07 14.24
N ILE A 23 -14.65 8.50 13.04
CA ILE A 23 -13.90 7.29 12.66
C ILE A 23 -12.92 7.67 11.56
N CYS A 24 -11.63 7.36 11.76
CA CYS A 24 -10.60 7.49 10.73
C CYS A 24 -10.31 6.10 10.16
N ILE A 25 -10.47 5.93 8.86
CA ILE A 25 -10.09 4.72 8.13
C ILE A 25 -8.84 5.04 7.32
N PHE A 26 -7.71 4.49 7.71
CA PHE A 26 -6.47 4.61 6.95
C PHE A 26 -6.49 3.64 5.78
N SER A 27 -6.11 4.12 4.60
CA SER A 27 -6.01 3.25 3.42
C SER A 27 -4.69 2.48 3.50
N ASP A 28 -4.79 1.15 3.44
CA ASP A 28 -3.61 0.30 3.28
C ASP A 28 -2.95 0.56 1.91
N SER A 29 -1.63 0.40 1.84
CA SER A 29 -0.88 0.63 0.58
C SER A 29 -0.38 -0.68 0.01
N VAL A 30 -0.57 -0.90 -1.30
CA VAL A 30 -0.04 -2.11 -1.96
C VAL A 30 1.38 -1.86 -2.42
N VAL A 31 2.29 -2.66 -1.88
CA VAL A 31 3.74 -2.57 -2.09
C VAL A 31 4.17 -3.43 -3.28
N TYR A 32 3.47 -4.52 -3.52
CA TYR A 32 3.72 -5.44 -4.63
C TYR A 32 2.41 -6.06 -5.10
N TYR A 33 2.25 -6.22 -6.41
CA TYR A 33 1.10 -6.88 -7.02
C TYR A 33 1.50 -7.58 -8.32
N ASP A 34 1.12 -8.85 -8.45
CA ASP A 34 1.41 -9.68 -9.64
C ASP A 34 0.17 -10.17 -10.40
N GLY A 35 -1.02 -9.71 -10.02
CA GLY A 35 -2.29 -10.20 -10.57
C GLY A 35 -3.05 -11.16 -9.65
N TYR A 36 -2.35 -12.02 -8.90
CA TYR A 36 -2.94 -13.06 -8.05
C TYR A 36 -2.73 -12.79 -6.56
N LEU A 37 -1.56 -12.23 -6.22
CA LEU A 37 -1.11 -12.01 -4.87
C LEU A 37 -0.64 -10.56 -4.72
N ARG A 38 -0.93 -9.97 -3.55
CA ARG A 38 -0.42 -8.66 -3.19
C ARG A 38 0.26 -8.66 -1.84
N VAL A 39 1.27 -7.81 -1.71
CA VAL A 39 1.84 -7.45 -0.41
C VAL A 39 1.33 -6.08 -0.02
N VAL A 40 0.71 -6.01 1.14
CA VAL A 40 0.04 -4.81 1.65
C VAL A 40 0.77 -4.31 2.89
N LEU A 41 1.11 -3.02 2.91
CA LEU A 41 1.54 -2.34 4.14
C LEU A 41 0.30 -1.86 4.89
N LYS A 42 0.00 -2.54 5.99
CA LYS A 42 -1.05 -2.15 6.94
C LYS A 42 -0.61 -0.90 7.69
N ARG A 43 -1.24 0.24 7.40
CA ARG A 43 -0.81 1.53 7.98
C ARG A 43 -1.13 1.69 9.45
N ASP A 44 -2.15 0.99 9.94
CA ASP A 44 -2.54 0.98 11.36
C ASP A 44 -1.49 0.32 12.27
N SER A 45 -0.79 -0.68 11.75
CA SER A 45 0.14 -1.54 12.48
C SER A 45 1.58 -1.43 11.99
N GLY A 46 1.80 -0.80 10.84
CA GLY A 46 3.09 -0.74 10.14
C GLY A 46 3.59 -2.11 9.66
N LYS A 47 2.72 -3.13 9.64
CA LYS A 47 3.09 -4.50 9.28
C LYS A 47 2.79 -4.80 7.82
N TYR A 48 3.55 -5.71 7.25
CA TYR A 48 3.30 -6.25 5.93
C TYR A 48 2.41 -7.49 6.04
N SER A 49 1.40 -7.59 5.17
CA SER A 49 0.57 -8.79 5.00
C SER A 49 0.57 -9.21 3.54
N MET A 50 0.67 -10.52 3.33
CA MET A 50 0.48 -11.15 2.03
C MET A 50 -0.99 -11.52 1.89
N GLU A 51 -1.65 -11.06 0.84
CA GLU A 51 -3.08 -11.24 0.62
C GLU A 51 -3.33 -11.78 -0.79
N GLU A 52 -4.13 -12.84 -0.90
CA GLU A 52 -4.69 -13.31 -2.18
C GLU A 52 -5.79 -12.35 -2.63
N ILE A 53 -5.80 -11.99 -3.91
CA ILE A 53 -6.74 -10.98 -4.41
C ILE A 53 -8.11 -11.60 -4.70
N ASN A 54 -9.11 -11.16 -3.95
CA ASN A 54 -10.50 -11.05 -4.41
C ASN A 54 -10.75 -9.58 -4.76
N ALA A 55 -10.96 -9.27 -6.05
CA ALA A 55 -10.83 -7.93 -6.64
C ALA A 55 -11.44 -6.77 -5.84
N GLY A 56 -10.70 -5.65 -5.73
CA GLY A 56 -11.19 -4.38 -5.20
C GLY A 56 -10.09 -3.31 -5.22
N ARG A 57 -10.41 -2.16 -5.84
CA ARG A 57 -9.54 -1.01 -6.17
C ARG A 57 -8.31 -0.87 -5.26
N VAL A 58 -7.14 -0.97 -5.88
CA VAL A 58 -5.83 -0.90 -5.25
C VAL A 58 -5.15 0.40 -5.66
N GLU A 59 -4.58 1.09 -4.69
CA GLU A 59 -3.61 2.16 -4.93
C GLU A 59 -2.21 1.53 -4.87
N GLU A 60 -1.62 1.33 -6.04
CA GLU A 60 -0.31 0.70 -6.20
C GLU A 60 0.80 1.71 -5.90
N LEU A 61 1.78 1.29 -5.12
CA LEU A 61 3.03 2.03 -4.99
C LEU A 61 3.86 1.88 -6.26
N PRO A 62 4.67 2.89 -6.61
CA PRO A 62 5.63 2.77 -7.71
C PRO A 62 6.58 1.60 -7.46
N ASP A 63 6.95 0.91 -8.54
CA ASP A 63 7.95 -0.16 -8.51
C ASP A 63 9.35 0.44 -8.33
N LEU A 64 9.79 0.55 -7.08
CA LEU A 64 11.06 1.12 -6.69
C LEU A 64 12.24 0.30 -7.23
N SER A 65 12.04 -0.98 -7.57
CA SER A 65 13.09 -1.82 -8.15
C SER A 65 13.52 -1.37 -9.54
N LYS A 66 12.69 -0.58 -10.23
CA LYS A 66 12.95 -0.02 -11.56
C LYS A 66 13.42 1.43 -11.52
N CYS A 67 13.41 2.07 -10.35
CA CYS A 67 13.79 3.47 -10.20
C CYS A 67 15.31 3.67 -10.19
N GLY A 68 15.76 4.81 -10.72
CA GLY A 68 17.16 5.28 -10.58
C GLY A 68 17.45 5.84 -9.18
N GLU A 69 18.73 6.06 -8.84
CA GLU A 69 19.13 6.60 -7.54
C GLU A 69 18.49 7.95 -7.21
N ASP A 70 18.38 8.85 -8.20
CA ASP A 70 17.78 10.17 -8.02
C ASP A 70 16.28 10.08 -7.67
N GLU A 71 15.55 9.15 -8.29
CA GLU A 71 14.14 8.90 -8.03
C GLU A 71 13.95 8.27 -6.64
N LEU A 72 14.78 7.28 -6.30
CA LEU A 72 14.79 6.67 -4.96
C LEU A 72 15.08 7.70 -3.88
N PHE A 73 15.98 8.65 -4.13
CA PHE A 73 16.26 9.74 -3.21
C PHE A 73 15.03 10.63 -3.00
N GLN A 74 14.31 11.00 -4.07
CA GLN A 74 13.06 11.75 -3.93
C GLN A 74 12.01 10.98 -3.12
N PHE A 75 11.81 9.69 -3.40
CA PHE A 75 10.86 8.86 -2.65
C PHE A 75 11.23 8.69 -1.18
N SER A 76 12.52 8.73 -0.84
CA SER A 76 12.98 8.63 0.55
C SER A 76 12.47 9.75 1.46
N THR A 77 12.05 10.88 0.86
CA THR A 77 11.50 12.02 1.60
C THR A 77 10.06 11.81 2.06
N ILE A 78 9.33 10.88 1.44
CA ILE A 78 7.90 10.65 1.67
C ILE A 78 7.59 9.22 2.16
N MET A 79 8.51 8.27 1.97
CA MET A 79 8.32 6.88 2.39
C MET A 79 9.62 6.15 2.73
N ALA A 80 9.52 5.07 3.49
CA ALA A 80 10.64 4.22 3.85
C ALA A 80 11.06 3.32 2.67
N ILE A 81 11.96 3.82 1.82
CA ILE A 81 12.34 3.15 0.56
C ILE A 81 13.00 1.77 0.73
N GLN A 82 13.88 1.58 1.72
CA GLN A 82 14.71 0.37 1.80
C GLN A 82 13.91 -0.92 2.10
N PRO A 83 12.98 -0.94 3.08
CA PRO A 83 12.12 -2.09 3.28
C PRO A 83 11.25 -2.41 2.05
N LEU A 84 10.69 -1.37 1.40
CA LEU A 84 9.81 -1.53 0.24
C LEU A 84 10.57 -2.11 -0.97
N LEU A 85 11.75 -1.56 -1.26
CA LEU A 85 12.64 -2.04 -2.31
C LEU A 85 13.08 -3.49 -2.09
N THR A 86 13.38 -3.86 -0.84
CA THR A 86 13.75 -5.24 -0.47
C THR A 86 12.61 -6.21 -0.78
N ILE A 87 11.38 -5.86 -0.37
CA ILE A 87 10.20 -6.68 -0.63
C ILE A 87 9.96 -6.81 -2.13
N GLN A 88 9.94 -5.70 -2.87
CA GLN A 88 9.70 -5.71 -4.32
C GLN A 88 10.74 -6.55 -5.06
N ARG A 89 12.03 -6.49 -4.69
CA ARG A 89 13.08 -7.33 -5.28
C ARG A 89 12.86 -8.82 -5.03
N VAL A 90 12.63 -9.23 -3.79
CA VAL A 90 12.38 -10.64 -3.44
C VAL A 90 11.15 -11.18 -4.17
N MET A 91 10.09 -10.37 -4.25
CA MET A 91 8.86 -10.79 -4.93
C MET A 91 9.05 -10.91 -6.45
N ASN A 92 9.80 -9.99 -7.07
CA ASN A 92 10.17 -10.07 -8.49
C ASN A 92 11.02 -11.31 -8.79
N GLU A 93 11.95 -11.67 -7.90
CA GLU A 93 12.76 -12.89 -8.03
C GLU A 93 11.87 -14.14 -7.98
N ILE A 94 11.00 -14.24 -6.98
CA ILE A 94 10.04 -15.36 -6.84
C ILE A 94 9.15 -15.45 -8.10
N HIS A 95 8.62 -14.33 -8.57
CA HIS A 95 7.76 -14.30 -9.75
C HIS A 95 8.50 -14.77 -11.02
N GLY A 96 9.73 -14.29 -11.24
CA GLY A 96 10.55 -14.71 -12.35
C GLY A 96 10.89 -16.21 -12.33
N GLU A 97 11.10 -16.80 -11.14
CA GLU A 97 11.30 -18.25 -10.99
C GLU A 97 10.05 -19.06 -11.38
N TYR A 98 8.85 -18.57 -11.06
CA TYR A 98 7.58 -19.20 -11.44
C TYR A 98 7.25 -19.10 -12.93
N GLU A 99 7.61 -18.00 -13.61
CA GLU A 99 7.38 -17.87 -15.05
C GLU A 99 8.31 -18.78 -15.90
N LEU A 100 9.43 -19.23 -15.33
CA LEU A 100 10.41 -20.10 -15.97
C LEU A 100 10.18 -21.61 -15.72
N SER A 101 9.24 -21.96 -14.84
CA SER A 101 8.89 -23.34 -14.46
C SER A 101 7.67 -23.86 -15.22
#